data_AF-A0A5W8BNE4-F1
#
_entry.id   AF-A0A5W8BNE4-F1
#
_cell.length_a   1.000
_cell.length_b   1.000
_cell.length_c   1.000
_cell.angle_alpha   90.00
_cell.angle_beta   90.00
_cell.angle_gamma   90.00
#
_symmetry.space_group_name_H-M   'P 1'
#
loop_
_entity.id
_entity.type
_entity.pdbx_description
1 polymer ?
#
loop_
_entity_poly.entity_id
_entity_poly.type
_entity_poly.pdbx_seq_one_letter_code
_entity_poly.pdbx_strand_id
1 'polypeptide(L)'
;MTTYASYLPESQIITLRKDFPAFTDPEKLDGFINPEQFGVFFHEWIHFLHNISTINGFSIFCTQNILWSNFRWAMDNQDVCLGSNDMDPAHIESNKNFLSYIRSNRSLHECKLPYYAKVNDLYFEDAIIHDMEVADGSVICTSLIKCTISHSENKYDLDLGVLEILESAAFMLECRCINAMNGSPQEAPFYPYHTIKGLAAKIAPSLNDEDIICCMLASLQSNNPPQVLFNLIHKCELLHSDCRYEHLVAEVKKQLSEQDRTISESLNQIIQMIPVDEPMGNFIKLTLNRISNNLNYRKQKPFFELDIIKKITEKTEFMNEVIQKFGGCTIIQVRHGDDNEPQRDIMYDFCLPENNDSILFGSKMLRACFHFIFIHFKFSGEIIKTEELNISPRNKCPFYTVCCASIRANNSNICAESPWKSMSINNNEGCYYAAAIKATNPPVLPD
;
A
#
# COMPACT_ATOMS: atom_id res chain seq x y z
N MET A 1 -22.27 3.51 0.61
CA MET A 1 -21.33 4.64 0.59
C MET A 1 -20.44 4.46 -0.63
N THR A 2 -20.28 5.49 -1.45
CA THR A 2 -19.53 5.40 -2.70
C THR A 2 -18.06 5.67 -2.39
N THR A 3 -17.17 4.69 -2.57
CA THR A 3 -15.73 4.89 -2.39
C THR A 3 -15.24 5.83 -3.49
N TYR A 4 -14.83 7.05 -3.16
CA TYR A 4 -14.43 8.06 -4.16
C TYR A 4 -13.02 7.86 -4.70
N ALA A 5 -12.16 7.21 -3.92
CA ALA A 5 -10.82 6.84 -4.32
C ALA A 5 -10.41 5.50 -3.70
N SER A 6 -9.28 4.96 -4.13
CA SER A 6 -8.64 3.82 -3.51
C SER A 6 -7.16 3.78 -3.84
N TYR A 7 -6.33 3.47 -2.86
CA TYR A 7 -4.91 3.20 -3.04
C TYR A 7 -4.62 1.69 -3.14
N LEU A 8 -3.75 1.30 -4.06
CA LEU A 8 -3.25 -0.06 -4.20
C LEU A 8 -1.78 -0.12 -3.71
N PRO A 9 -1.53 -0.56 -2.46
CA PRO A 9 -0.22 -0.55 -1.82
C PRO A 9 0.91 -1.17 -2.65
N GLU A 10 0.60 -2.30 -3.28
CA GLU A 10 1.53 -3.12 -4.03
C GLU A 10 1.96 -2.47 -5.35
N SER A 11 1.14 -1.56 -5.86
CA SER A 11 1.36 -0.89 -7.15
C SER A 11 1.70 0.59 -7.01
N GLN A 12 1.66 1.14 -5.79
CA GLN A 12 1.77 2.57 -5.52
C GLN A 12 0.88 3.39 -6.47
N ILE A 13 -0.41 3.10 -6.48
CA ILE A 13 -1.38 3.79 -7.35
C ILE A 13 -2.57 4.28 -6.57
N ILE A 14 -2.90 5.54 -6.80
CA ILE A 14 -4.16 6.15 -6.39
C ILE A 14 -5.12 6.03 -7.56
N THR A 15 -6.28 5.43 -7.34
CA THR A 15 -7.37 5.41 -8.32
C THR A 15 -8.48 6.33 -7.86
N LEU A 16 -8.74 7.40 -8.60
CA LEU A 16 -9.86 8.31 -8.37
C LEU A 16 -11.06 7.82 -9.18
N ARG A 17 -12.22 7.67 -8.55
CA ARG A 17 -13.43 7.18 -9.24
C ARG A 17 -14.06 8.28 -10.10
N LYS A 18 -14.94 7.87 -11.00
CA LYS A 18 -15.69 8.74 -11.93
C LYS A 18 -16.43 9.90 -11.26
N ASP A 19 -16.84 9.74 -10.00
CA ASP A 19 -17.56 10.76 -9.24
C ASP A 19 -16.61 11.79 -8.60
N PHE A 20 -15.30 11.66 -8.84
CA PHE A 20 -14.25 12.58 -8.40
C PHE A 20 -13.68 13.31 -9.63
N PRO A 21 -14.13 14.54 -9.93
CA PRO A 21 -13.90 15.14 -11.26
C PRO A 21 -12.50 15.72 -11.47
N ALA A 22 -11.66 15.83 -10.43
CA ALA A 22 -10.46 16.68 -10.41
C ALA A 22 -9.53 16.58 -11.62
N PHE A 23 -9.38 15.38 -12.20
CA PHE A 23 -8.49 15.15 -13.35
C PHE A 23 -9.19 14.50 -14.56
N THR A 24 -10.50 14.71 -14.69
CA THR A 24 -11.33 14.04 -15.71
C THR A 24 -11.05 14.54 -17.14
N ASP A 25 -10.80 15.85 -17.27
CA ASP A 25 -10.48 16.49 -18.55
C ASP A 25 -8.96 16.78 -18.61
N PRO A 26 -8.20 16.09 -19.47
CA PRO A 26 -6.75 16.30 -19.59
C PRO A 26 -6.39 17.64 -20.24
N GLU A 27 -7.29 18.27 -21.00
CA GLU A 27 -7.07 19.58 -21.62
C GLU A 27 -7.37 20.72 -20.62
N LYS A 28 -8.18 20.43 -19.60
CA LYS A 28 -8.59 21.40 -18.58
C LYS A 28 -8.72 20.72 -17.21
N LEU A 29 -7.60 20.57 -16.52
CA LEU A 29 -7.59 20.03 -15.16
C LEU A 29 -8.31 21.00 -14.21
N ASP A 30 -9.45 20.56 -13.66
CA ASP A 30 -10.23 21.33 -12.67
C ASP A 30 -9.52 21.38 -11.31
N GLY A 31 -8.70 20.37 -11.00
CA GLY A 31 -8.07 20.22 -9.69
C GLY A 31 -9.08 19.95 -8.58
N PHE A 32 -8.66 20.13 -7.33
CA PHE A 32 -9.54 19.96 -6.17
C PHE A 32 -10.33 21.25 -5.92
N ILE A 33 -11.66 21.17 -5.98
CA ILE A 33 -12.53 22.36 -5.88
C ILE A 33 -12.96 22.70 -4.45
N ASN A 34 -12.78 21.78 -3.50
CA ASN A 34 -13.14 21.99 -2.10
C ASN A 34 -12.21 21.19 -1.15
N PRO A 35 -12.21 21.51 0.16
CA PRO A 35 -11.42 20.80 1.16
C PRO A 35 -11.70 19.30 1.20
N GLU A 36 -12.94 18.86 0.99
CA GLU A 36 -13.33 17.45 1.08
C GLU A 36 -12.68 16.62 -0.03
N GLN A 37 -12.68 17.11 -1.26
CA GLN A 37 -11.99 16.45 -2.38
C GLN A 37 -10.48 16.41 -2.15
N PHE A 38 -9.90 17.52 -1.67
CA PHE A 38 -8.49 17.55 -1.32
C PHE A 38 -8.16 16.53 -0.21
N GLY A 39 -9.02 16.43 0.80
CA GLY A 39 -8.92 15.47 1.91
C GLY A 39 -8.93 14.02 1.43
N VAL A 40 -9.85 13.66 0.54
CA VAL A 40 -9.90 12.30 -0.06
C VAL A 40 -8.62 11.98 -0.82
N PHE A 41 -8.09 12.92 -1.62
CA PHE A 41 -6.79 12.71 -2.27
C PHE A 41 -5.65 12.58 -1.26
N PHE A 42 -5.66 13.43 -0.22
CA PHE A 42 -4.67 13.41 0.85
C PHE A 42 -4.69 12.08 1.61
N HIS A 43 -5.86 11.49 1.88
CA HIS A 43 -5.99 10.15 2.48
C HIS A 43 -5.23 9.09 1.69
N GLU A 44 -5.47 9.03 0.37
CA GLU A 44 -4.81 8.05 -0.49
C GLU A 44 -3.31 8.31 -0.64
N TRP A 45 -2.91 9.59 -0.66
CA TRP A 45 -1.48 9.94 -0.64
C TRP A 45 -0.83 9.61 0.71
N ILE A 46 -1.54 9.71 1.83
CA ILE A 46 -1.05 9.29 3.14
C ILE A 46 -0.81 7.77 3.17
N HIS A 47 -1.67 6.96 2.56
CA HIS A 47 -1.40 5.53 2.39
C HIS A 47 -0.12 5.27 1.60
N PHE A 48 0.11 6.02 0.52
CA PHE A 48 1.37 5.98 -0.21
C PHE A 48 2.56 6.38 0.68
N LEU A 49 2.45 7.50 1.39
CA LEU A 49 3.50 7.99 2.27
C LEU A 49 3.83 6.94 3.35
N HIS A 50 2.83 6.35 4.00
CA HIS A 50 3.03 5.31 5.01
C HIS A 50 3.78 4.11 4.42
N ASN A 51 3.46 3.68 3.20
CA ASN A 51 4.19 2.60 2.53
C ASN A 51 5.68 2.92 2.33
N ILE A 52 6.03 4.18 2.08
CA ILE A 52 7.41 4.57 1.78
C ILE A 52 8.12 5.33 2.91
N SER A 53 7.56 5.36 4.11
CA SER A 53 8.13 6.11 5.23
C SER A 53 7.98 5.42 6.58
N THR A 54 7.51 4.18 6.60
CA THR A 54 7.34 3.38 7.82
C THR A 54 8.11 2.07 7.68
N ILE A 55 8.51 1.47 8.81
CA ILE A 55 9.15 0.15 8.82
C ILE A 55 8.20 -0.91 8.26
N ASN A 56 6.92 -0.86 8.65
CA ASN A 56 5.91 -1.77 8.11
C ASN A 56 5.82 -1.71 6.57
N GLY A 57 5.73 -0.50 6.02
CA GLY A 57 5.69 -0.28 4.57
C GLY A 57 6.95 -0.78 3.86
N PHE A 58 8.12 -0.49 4.42
CA PHE A 58 9.41 -0.97 3.92
C PHE A 58 9.49 -2.49 3.88
N SER A 59 9.11 -3.17 4.97
CA SER A 59 9.13 -4.63 5.06
C SER A 59 8.24 -5.27 4.01
N ILE A 60 7.03 -4.75 3.78
CA ILE A 60 6.13 -5.23 2.72
C ILE A 60 6.77 -5.05 1.34
N PHE A 61 7.38 -3.89 1.07
CA PHE A 61 8.06 -3.65 -0.21
C PHE A 61 9.22 -4.63 -0.43
N CYS A 62 10.03 -4.90 0.61
CA CYS A 62 11.08 -5.91 0.55
C CYS A 62 10.52 -7.31 0.29
N THR A 63 9.47 -7.72 1.01
CA THR A 63 8.82 -9.03 0.82
C THR A 63 8.34 -9.23 -0.62
N GLN A 64 7.78 -8.20 -1.25
CA GLN A 64 7.35 -8.27 -2.65
C GLN A 64 8.51 -8.45 -3.63
N ASN A 65 9.61 -7.74 -3.42
CA ASN A 65 10.80 -7.87 -4.26
C ASN A 65 11.48 -9.23 -4.06
N ILE A 66 11.43 -9.80 -2.84
CA ILE A 66 11.91 -11.16 -2.57
C ILE A 66 11.02 -12.19 -3.28
N LEU A 67 9.69 -12.08 -3.19
CA LEU A 67 8.76 -12.96 -3.91
C LEU A 67 8.97 -12.88 -5.42
N TRP A 68 9.15 -11.67 -5.97
CA TRP A 68 9.53 -11.49 -7.36
C TRP A 68 10.84 -12.20 -7.68
N SER A 69 11.88 -11.99 -6.88
CA SER A 69 13.18 -12.63 -7.10
C SER A 69 13.10 -14.16 -7.07
N ASN A 70 12.33 -14.73 -6.13
CA ASN A 70 12.08 -16.16 -6.04
C ASN A 70 11.32 -16.68 -7.28
N PHE A 71 10.34 -15.91 -7.76
CA PHE A 71 9.55 -16.24 -8.95
C PHE A 71 10.40 -16.29 -10.22
N ARG A 72 11.41 -15.41 -10.38
CA ARG A 72 12.27 -15.39 -11.57
C ARG A 72 12.91 -16.75 -11.86
N TRP A 73 13.26 -17.50 -10.83
CA TRP A 73 13.88 -18.83 -10.97
C TRP A 73 12.90 -19.92 -11.43
N ALA A 74 11.60 -19.63 -11.48
CA ALA A 74 10.58 -20.49 -12.08
C ALA A 74 10.27 -20.11 -13.54
N MET A 75 10.90 -19.08 -14.11
CA MET A 75 10.76 -18.70 -15.51
C MET A 75 11.75 -19.47 -16.40
N ASP A 76 11.35 -19.76 -17.64
CA ASP A 76 12.25 -20.24 -18.69
C ASP A 76 12.86 -19.08 -19.51
N ASN A 77 13.68 -19.42 -20.50
CA ASN A 77 14.28 -18.44 -21.41
C ASN A 77 13.31 -17.99 -22.53
N GLN A 78 12.04 -18.41 -22.47
CA GLN A 78 10.99 -18.17 -23.45
C GLN A 78 9.81 -17.38 -22.85
N ASP A 79 10.04 -16.67 -21.73
CA ASP A 79 9.05 -15.81 -21.07
C ASP A 79 7.84 -16.57 -20.46
N VAL A 80 8.02 -17.85 -20.13
CA VAL A 80 6.99 -18.74 -19.58
C VAL A 80 7.38 -19.24 -18.18
N CYS A 81 6.43 -19.28 -17.25
CA CYS A 81 6.65 -19.87 -15.93
C CYS A 81 6.41 -21.39 -15.98
N LEU A 82 7.42 -22.16 -15.56
CA LEU A 82 7.43 -23.63 -15.47
C LEU A 82 6.83 -24.18 -14.16
N GLY A 83 6.41 -23.28 -13.27
CA GLY A 83 5.84 -23.62 -11.97
C GLY A 83 6.89 -24.07 -10.95
N SER A 84 6.43 -24.52 -9.78
CA SER A 84 7.32 -24.88 -8.66
C SER A 84 7.69 -26.37 -8.58
N ASN A 85 7.46 -27.16 -9.64
CA ASN A 85 7.68 -28.63 -9.61
C ASN A 85 9.14 -29.01 -9.31
N ASP A 86 10.10 -28.24 -9.83
CA ASP A 86 11.54 -28.46 -9.65
C ASP A 86 12.15 -27.48 -8.63
N MET A 87 11.30 -26.73 -7.90
CA MET A 87 11.75 -25.77 -6.89
C MET A 87 12.04 -26.49 -5.57
N ASP A 88 13.11 -26.07 -4.88
CA ASP A 88 13.39 -26.55 -3.52
C ASP A 88 12.17 -26.31 -2.60
N PRO A 89 11.68 -27.34 -1.87
CA PRO A 89 10.60 -27.19 -0.90
C PRO A 89 10.81 -26.06 0.12
N ALA A 90 12.06 -25.75 0.48
CA ALA A 90 12.39 -24.63 1.36
C ALA A 90 12.01 -23.27 0.76
N HIS A 91 12.16 -23.09 -0.56
CA HIS A 91 11.71 -21.87 -1.23
C HIS A 91 10.18 -21.80 -1.32
N ILE A 92 9.49 -22.94 -1.49
CA ILE A 92 8.03 -22.98 -1.48
C ILE A 92 7.49 -22.55 -0.10
N GLU A 93 8.06 -23.08 0.98
CA GLU A 93 7.68 -22.67 2.34
C GLU A 93 8.04 -21.20 2.60
N SER A 94 9.19 -20.73 2.11
CA SER A 94 9.56 -19.31 2.18
C SER A 94 8.54 -18.42 1.46
N ASN A 95 8.11 -18.79 0.25
CA ASN A 95 7.07 -18.07 -0.48
C ASN A 95 5.75 -18.04 0.29
N LYS A 96 5.33 -19.16 0.88
CA LYS A 96 4.13 -19.24 1.72
C LYS A 96 4.21 -18.29 2.91
N ASN A 97 5.36 -18.22 3.57
CA ASN A 97 5.61 -17.33 4.69
C ASN A 97 5.50 -15.86 4.28
N PHE A 98 6.12 -15.48 3.16
CA PHE A 98 6.04 -14.13 2.61
C PHE A 98 4.64 -13.73 2.15
N LEU A 99 3.91 -14.64 1.49
CA LEU A 99 2.53 -14.42 1.08
C LEU A 99 1.59 -14.28 2.30
N SER A 100 1.82 -15.06 3.35
CA SER A 100 1.07 -14.97 4.61
C SER A 100 1.34 -13.62 5.30
N TYR A 101 2.59 -13.16 5.29
CA TYR A 101 2.96 -11.87 5.83
C TYR A 101 2.27 -10.71 5.09
N ILE A 102 2.33 -10.69 3.75
CA ILE A 102 1.62 -9.68 2.95
C ILE A 102 0.12 -9.73 3.23
N ARG A 103 -0.47 -10.93 3.22
CA ARG A 103 -1.92 -11.11 3.44
C ARG A 103 -2.36 -10.60 4.80
N SER A 104 -1.66 -10.94 5.88
CA SER A 104 -1.99 -10.50 7.24
C SER A 104 -1.91 -8.97 7.41
N ASN A 105 -1.07 -8.30 6.63
CA ASN A 105 -0.93 -6.85 6.68
C ASN A 105 -1.94 -6.08 5.80
N ARG A 106 -2.53 -6.73 4.78
CA ARG A 106 -3.32 -6.07 3.73
C ARG A 106 -4.76 -6.56 3.59
N SER A 107 -5.12 -7.64 4.28
CA SER A 107 -6.48 -8.17 4.21
C SER A 107 -7.39 -7.46 5.19
N LEU A 108 -8.57 -7.06 4.72
CA LEU A 108 -9.68 -6.72 5.62
C LEU A 108 -10.08 -7.98 6.38
N HIS A 109 -10.16 -7.88 7.70
CA HIS A 109 -10.77 -8.91 8.51
C HIS A 109 -12.29 -8.88 8.33
N GLU A 110 -12.95 -10.03 8.50
CA GLU A 110 -14.40 -10.13 8.35
C GLU A 110 -15.08 -9.35 9.48
N CYS A 111 -15.84 -8.32 9.14
CA CYS A 111 -16.65 -7.57 10.08
C CYS A 111 -18.12 -7.94 9.93
N LYS A 112 -18.72 -8.51 10.98
CA LYS A 112 -20.14 -8.91 11.01
C LYS A 112 -21.06 -7.83 11.58
N LEU A 113 -20.54 -6.62 11.81
CA LEU A 113 -21.35 -5.52 12.30
C LEU A 113 -22.45 -5.16 11.29
N PRO A 114 -23.68 -4.86 11.74
CA PRO A 114 -24.73 -4.42 10.84
C PRO A 114 -24.35 -3.14 10.10
N TYR A 115 -24.65 -3.06 8.80
CA TYR A 115 -24.29 -1.91 7.95
C TYR A 115 -24.89 -0.57 8.40
N TYR A 116 -25.94 -0.62 9.24
CA TYR A 116 -26.64 0.54 9.78
C TYR A 116 -26.15 0.93 11.18
N ALA A 117 -25.20 0.20 11.76
CA ALA A 117 -24.64 0.53 13.06
C ALA A 117 -23.88 1.86 12.96
N LYS A 118 -24.29 2.84 13.76
CA LYS A 118 -23.62 4.15 13.82
C LYS A 118 -22.51 4.11 14.84
N VAL A 119 -21.46 4.90 14.61
CA VAL A 119 -20.29 4.99 15.50
C VAL A 119 -20.69 5.24 16.96
N ASN A 120 -21.68 6.11 17.19
CA ASN A 120 -22.14 6.48 18.55
C ASN A 120 -22.96 5.39 19.26
N ASP A 121 -23.40 4.36 18.53
CA ASP A 121 -24.23 3.28 19.07
C ASP A 121 -23.39 2.02 19.40
N LEU A 122 -22.07 2.09 19.21
CA LEU A 122 -21.13 0.99 19.38
C LEU A 122 -20.32 1.14 20.67
N TYR A 123 -20.20 0.05 21.42
CA TYR A 123 -19.47 0.02 22.69
C TYR A 123 -18.45 -1.11 22.69
N PHE A 124 -17.17 -0.79 22.92
CA PHE A 124 -16.13 -1.79 23.10
C PHE A 124 -16.22 -2.40 24.51
N GLU A 125 -16.49 -3.70 24.57
CA GLU A 125 -16.60 -4.44 25.82
C GLU A 125 -15.23 -4.96 26.28
N ASP A 126 -14.49 -5.56 25.35
CA ASP A 126 -13.22 -6.22 25.61
C ASP A 126 -12.25 -5.99 24.44
N ALA A 127 -10.95 -6.05 24.73
CA ALA A 127 -9.88 -5.96 23.76
C ALA A 127 -8.65 -6.72 24.27
N ILE A 128 -8.25 -7.76 23.53
CA ILE A 128 -7.10 -8.61 23.85
C ILE A 128 -6.16 -8.72 22.65
N ILE A 129 -4.88 -8.88 22.92
CA ILE A 129 -3.90 -9.19 21.89
C ILE A 129 -3.90 -10.69 21.59
N HIS A 130 -3.94 -11.01 20.31
CA HIS A 130 -3.53 -12.29 19.77
C HIS A 130 -2.11 -12.17 19.23
N ASP A 131 -1.24 -13.08 19.66
CA ASP A 131 0.20 -13.00 19.36
C ASP A 131 0.50 -13.19 17.86
N MET A 132 1.64 -12.65 17.45
CA MET A 132 2.17 -12.83 16.10
C MET A 132 2.66 -14.26 15.88
N GLU A 133 2.62 -14.71 14.63
CA GLU A 133 3.20 -15.99 14.24
C GLU A 133 4.57 -15.77 13.58
N VAL A 134 5.54 -16.60 13.99
CA VAL A 134 6.93 -16.55 13.52
C VAL A 134 7.34 -17.93 13.06
N ALA A 135 8.01 -17.99 11.90
CA ALA A 135 8.67 -19.18 11.39
C ALA A 135 10.11 -18.83 10.99
N ASP A 136 11.08 -19.64 11.42
CA ASP A 136 12.50 -19.46 11.11
C ASP A 136 13.03 -18.04 11.38
N GLY A 137 12.59 -17.44 12.50
CA GLY A 137 12.98 -16.09 12.90
C GLY A 137 12.33 -14.96 12.10
N SER A 138 11.43 -15.28 11.17
CA SER A 138 10.70 -14.31 10.33
C SER A 138 9.22 -14.24 10.70
N VAL A 139 8.64 -13.03 10.69
CA VAL A 139 7.21 -12.83 10.95
C VAL A 139 6.40 -13.31 9.76
N ILE A 140 5.49 -14.27 9.97
CA ILE A 140 4.60 -14.79 8.91
C ILE A 140 3.17 -14.28 9.07
N CYS A 141 2.78 -13.89 10.28
CA CYS A 141 1.51 -13.24 10.57
C CYS A 141 1.71 -12.21 11.68
N THR A 142 1.21 -10.99 11.49
CA THR A 142 1.23 -9.97 12.55
C THR A 142 0.22 -10.31 13.65
N SER A 143 0.41 -9.73 14.85
CA SER A 143 -0.61 -9.81 15.91
C SER A 143 -1.94 -9.23 15.44
N LEU A 144 -3.02 -9.61 16.13
CA LEU A 144 -4.35 -9.01 15.96
C LEU A 144 -4.85 -8.50 17.31
N ILE A 145 -5.49 -7.33 17.34
CA ILE A 145 -6.25 -6.89 18.51
C ILE A 145 -7.67 -7.44 18.34
N LYS A 146 -8.03 -8.45 19.12
CA LYS A 146 -9.37 -9.04 19.11
C LYS A 146 -10.26 -8.27 20.06
N CYS A 147 -11.32 -7.69 19.53
CA CYS A 147 -12.26 -6.86 20.26
C CYS A 147 -13.64 -7.48 20.27
N THR A 148 -14.35 -7.31 21.38
CA THR A 148 -15.79 -7.58 21.47
C THR A 148 -16.52 -6.24 21.52
N ILE A 149 -17.46 -6.02 20.60
CA ILE A 149 -18.25 -4.79 20.50
C ILE A 149 -19.72 -5.13 20.70
N SER A 150 -20.44 -4.33 21.47
CA SER A 150 -21.91 -4.41 21.56
C SER A 150 -22.63 -3.35 20.76
N HIS A 151 -23.75 -3.77 20.16
CA HIS A 151 -24.70 -2.94 19.42
C HIS A 151 -26.11 -3.50 19.61
N SER A 152 -27.03 -2.68 20.14
CA SER A 152 -28.44 -3.06 20.37
C SER A 152 -28.60 -4.46 21.01
N GLU A 153 -27.96 -4.67 22.17
CA GLU A 153 -27.94 -5.93 22.96
C GLU A 153 -27.19 -7.12 22.34
N ASN A 154 -26.74 -7.03 21.09
CA ASN A 154 -25.95 -8.07 20.44
C ASN A 154 -24.45 -7.80 20.60
N LYS A 155 -23.66 -8.87 20.61
CA LYS A 155 -22.18 -8.82 20.63
C LYS A 155 -21.61 -9.27 19.30
N TYR A 156 -20.53 -8.60 18.90
CA TYR A 156 -19.83 -8.82 17.66
C TYR A 156 -18.34 -8.89 17.91
N ASP A 157 -17.69 -9.88 17.33
CA ASP A 157 -16.24 -9.99 17.34
C ASP A 157 -15.66 -9.14 16.21
N LEU A 158 -14.58 -8.43 16.51
CA LEU A 158 -13.85 -7.60 15.57
C LEU A 158 -12.35 -7.84 15.72
N ASP A 159 -11.68 -8.13 14.60
CA ASP A 159 -10.22 -8.22 14.57
C ASP A 159 -9.64 -6.92 13.99
N LEU A 160 -8.70 -6.32 14.72
CA LEU A 160 -7.97 -5.13 14.28
C LEU A 160 -6.52 -5.51 13.98
N GLY A 161 -6.18 -5.49 12.70
CA GLY A 161 -4.84 -5.71 12.18
C GLY A 161 -4.21 -4.44 11.64
N VAL A 162 -3.19 -4.60 10.81
CA VAL A 162 -2.42 -3.49 10.23
C VAL A 162 -3.27 -2.62 9.31
N LEU A 163 -4.19 -3.22 8.54
CA LEU A 163 -5.03 -2.48 7.62
C LEU A 163 -5.96 -1.51 8.36
N GLU A 164 -6.58 -1.96 9.46
CA GLU A 164 -7.46 -1.12 10.27
C GLU A 164 -6.70 0.06 10.90
N ILE A 165 -5.42 -0.13 11.25
CA ILE A 165 -4.52 0.93 11.71
C ILE A 165 -4.22 1.93 10.60
N LEU A 166 -3.87 1.45 9.40
CA LEU A 166 -3.57 2.29 8.25
C LEU A 166 -4.78 3.15 7.85
N GLU A 167 -5.97 2.55 7.73
CA GLU A 167 -7.19 3.26 7.37
C GLU A 167 -7.64 4.25 8.45
N SER A 168 -7.57 3.87 9.73
CA SER A 168 -7.89 4.78 10.84
C SER A 168 -6.92 5.96 10.89
N ALA A 169 -5.62 5.74 10.69
CA ALA A 169 -4.62 6.80 10.68
C ALA A 169 -4.82 7.76 9.50
N ALA A 170 -4.98 7.22 8.29
CA ALA A 170 -5.23 8.01 7.09
C ALA A 170 -6.51 8.85 7.24
N PHE A 171 -7.60 8.25 7.73
CA PHE A 171 -8.87 8.94 7.89
C PHE A 171 -8.83 10.03 8.98
N MET A 172 -8.18 9.78 10.12
CA MET A 172 -8.01 10.81 11.16
C MET A 172 -7.13 11.98 10.66
N LEU A 173 -6.11 11.70 9.84
CA LEU A 173 -5.28 12.73 9.20
C LEU A 173 -6.06 13.50 8.12
N GLU A 174 -6.89 12.82 7.33
CA GLU A 174 -7.84 13.43 6.39
C GLU A 174 -8.79 14.39 7.11
N CYS A 175 -9.48 13.92 8.15
CA CYS A 175 -10.40 14.74 8.93
C CYS A 175 -9.71 15.99 9.48
N ARG A 176 -8.49 15.84 9.99
CA ARG A 176 -7.68 16.95 10.48
C ARG A 176 -7.34 17.94 9.36
N CYS A 177 -6.96 17.45 8.19
CA CYS A 177 -6.66 18.28 7.02
C CYS A 177 -7.89 19.08 6.58
N ILE A 178 -9.03 18.41 6.40
CA ILE A 178 -10.29 19.03 5.97
C ILE A 178 -10.72 20.12 6.98
N ASN A 179 -10.70 19.80 8.28
CA ASN A 179 -11.05 20.74 9.34
C ASN A 179 -10.13 21.98 9.34
N ALA A 180 -8.81 21.78 9.16
CA ALA A 180 -7.84 22.88 9.10
C ALA A 180 -8.02 23.77 7.86
N MET A 181 -8.66 23.25 6.81
CA MET A 181 -9.05 23.99 5.60
C MET A 181 -10.46 24.60 5.70
N ASN A 182 -11.09 24.58 6.89
CA ASN A 182 -12.48 25.00 7.13
C ASN A 182 -13.54 24.22 6.34
N GLY A 183 -13.24 22.97 5.98
CA GLY A 183 -14.21 22.02 5.41
C GLY A 183 -14.97 21.26 6.48
N SER A 184 -15.79 20.30 6.04
CA SER A 184 -16.53 19.38 6.91
C SER A 184 -16.29 17.93 6.46
N PRO A 185 -15.53 17.13 7.24
CA PRO A 185 -15.27 15.74 6.88
C PRO A 185 -16.55 14.95 6.66
N GLN A 186 -16.57 14.10 5.64
CA GLN A 186 -17.72 13.24 5.37
C GLN A 186 -17.82 12.12 6.41
N GLU A 187 -19.05 11.68 6.70
CA GLU A 187 -19.28 10.54 7.58
C GLU A 187 -18.77 9.26 6.91
N ALA A 188 -17.89 8.53 7.61
CA ALA A 188 -17.35 7.25 7.17
C ALA A 188 -17.97 6.09 7.97
N PRO A 189 -17.99 4.85 7.43
CA PRO A 189 -18.46 3.70 8.17
C PRO A 189 -17.54 3.46 9.37
N PHE A 190 -18.10 2.88 10.45
CA PHE A 190 -17.30 2.59 11.63
C PHE A 190 -16.07 1.73 11.32
N TYR A 191 -16.25 0.65 10.56
CA TYR A 191 -15.17 -0.24 10.14
C TYR A 191 -14.73 0.07 8.70
N PRO A 192 -13.42 0.21 8.42
CA PRO A 192 -12.28 0.16 9.36
C PRO A 192 -11.93 1.50 10.04
N TYR A 193 -12.51 2.63 9.60
CA TYR A 193 -12.00 3.99 9.84
C TYR A 193 -12.06 4.53 11.27
N HIS A 194 -13.05 4.11 12.07
CA HIS A 194 -13.25 4.58 13.45
C HIS A 194 -12.82 3.56 14.50
N THR A 195 -12.28 2.42 14.05
CA THR A 195 -12.02 1.27 14.92
C THR A 195 -10.97 1.57 15.99
N ILE A 196 -9.84 2.17 15.61
CA ILE A 196 -8.77 2.49 16.58
C ILE A 196 -9.21 3.58 17.55
N LYS A 197 -9.98 4.57 17.09
CA LYS A 197 -10.56 5.59 17.98
C LYS A 197 -11.54 4.97 18.98
N GLY A 198 -12.38 4.04 18.54
CA GLY A 198 -13.27 3.29 19.42
C GLY A 198 -12.53 2.41 20.43
N LEU A 199 -11.47 1.73 19.99
CA LEU A 199 -10.57 0.98 20.87
C LEU A 199 -9.97 1.91 21.94
N ALA A 200 -9.36 3.04 21.53
CA ALA A 200 -8.73 3.99 22.44
C ALA A 200 -9.72 4.54 23.46
N ALA A 201 -10.95 4.87 23.06
CA ALA A 201 -11.99 5.33 23.98
C ALA A 201 -12.31 4.32 25.10
N LYS A 202 -12.08 3.02 24.85
CA LYS A 202 -12.24 1.96 25.85
C LYS A 202 -11.02 1.78 26.74
N ILE A 203 -9.84 1.62 26.15
CA ILE A 203 -8.64 1.22 26.90
C ILE A 203 -7.86 2.42 27.46
N ALA A 204 -8.09 3.61 26.92
CA ALA A 204 -7.34 4.83 27.20
C ALA A 204 -8.23 6.08 26.99
N PRO A 205 -9.32 6.23 27.77
CA PRO A 205 -10.32 7.29 27.56
C PRO A 205 -9.78 8.71 27.73
N SER A 206 -8.58 8.87 28.30
CA SER A 206 -7.97 10.20 28.48
C SER A 206 -7.18 10.69 27.26
N LEU A 207 -6.97 9.85 26.24
CA LEU A 207 -6.25 10.23 25.03
C LEU A 207 -7.12 11.08 24.11
N ASN A 208 -6.52 12.13 23.54
CA ASN A 208 -7.16 12.94 22.51
C ASN A 208 -6.84 12.38 21.10
N ASP A 209 -7.46 12.96 20.07
CA ASP A 209 -7.27 12.52 18.68
C ASP A 209 -5.80 12.60 18.21
N GLU A 210 -5.03 13.59 18.67
CA GLU A 210 -3.61 13.73 18.33
C GLU A 210 -2.75 12.65 19.00
N ASP A 211 -3.03 12.30 20.26
CA ASP A 211 -2.38 11.17 20.95
C ASP A 211 -2.63 9.86 20.17
N ILE A 212 -3.88 9.63 19.75
CA ILE A 212 -4.28 8.41 19.02
C ILE A 212 -3.59 8.34 17.66
N ILE A 213 -3.56 9.44 16.90
CA ILE A 213 -2.81 9.53 15.63
C ILE A 213 -1.34 9.19 15.85
N CYS A 214 -0.70 9.81 16.86
CA CYS A 214 0.72 9.57 17.13
C CYS A 214 0.99 8.12 17.55
N CYS A 215 0.10 7.50 18.34
CA CYS A 215 0.19 6.07 18.67
C CYS A 215 0.12 5.17 17.42
N MET A 216 -0.79 5.43 16.49
CA MET A 216 -0.88 4.68 15.23
C MET A 216 0.39 4.86 14.39
N LEU A 217 0.81 6.11 14.14
CA LEU A 217 2.02 6.40 13.36
C LEU A 217 3.29 5.79 13.98
N ALA A 218 3.38 5.80 15.32
CA ALA A 218 4.48 5.18 16.05
C ALA A 218 4.45 3.65 15.91
N SER A 219 3.29 3.02 15.98
CA SER A 219 3.15 1.58 15.81
C SER A 219 3.57 1.07 14.42
N LEU A 220 3.42 1.89 13.37
CA LEU A 220 3.86 1.56 12.01
C LEU A 220 5.39 1.51 11.86
N GLN A 221 6.15 1.95 12.88
CA GLN A 221 7.61 1.80 12.95
C GLN A 221 8.04 0.42 13.48
N SER A 222 7.15 -0.56 13.39
CA SER A 222 7.38 -1.95 13.77
C SER A 222 6.90 -2.91 12.68
N ASN A 223 7.50 -4.10 12.63
CA ASN A 223 7.00 -5.22 11.83
C ASN A 223 5.75 -5.89 12.42
N ASN A 224 5.35 -5.50 13.64
CA ASN A 224 4.11 -5.93 14.30
C ASN A 224 3.33 -4.72 14.87
N PRO A 225 2.74 -3.87 14.02
CA PRO A 225 2.02 -2.67 14.47
C PRO A 225 0.91 -2.93 15.50
N PRO A 226 0.05 -3.96 15.39
CA PRO A 226 -1.08 -4.13 16.33
C PRO A 226 -0.64 -4.31 17.79
N GLN A 227 0.40 -5.12 18.03
CA GLN A 227 0.96 -5.30 19.36
C GLN A 227 1.54 -3.99 19.91
N VAL A 228 2.30 -3.26 19.09
CA VAL A 228 2.94 -2.01 19.49
C VAL A 228 1.89 -0.94 19.77
N LEU A 229 0.86 -0.83 18.93
CA LEU A 229 -0.24 0.12 19.10
C LEU A 229 -0.95 -0.10 20.44
N PHE A 230 -1.33 -1.35 20.73
CA PHE A 230 -2.03 -1.70 21.97
C PHE A 230 -1.20 -1.31 23.21
N ASN A 231 0.09 -1.61 23.18
CA ASN A 231 1.01 -1.24 24.26
C ASN A 231 1.18 0.27 24.40
N LEU A 232 1.29 1.00 23.28
CA LEU A 232 1.44 2.45 23.26
C LEU A 232 0.20 3.17 23.80
N ILE A 233 -1.00 2.73 23.41
CA ILE A 233 -2.25 3.32 23.89
C ILE A 233 -2.37 3.13 25.41
N HIS A 234 -2.14 1.91 25.92
CA HIS A 234 -2.12 1.65 27.36
C HIS A 234 -1.06 2.47 28.09
N LYS A 235 0.14 2.58 27.52
CA LYS A 235 1.22 3.33 28.14
C LYS A 235 0.90 4.82 28.22
N CYS A 236 0.31 5.40 27.17
CA CYS A 236 -0.06 6.81 27.14
C CYS A 236 -1.19 7.15 28.13
N GLU A 237 -2.12 6.24 28.39
CA GLU A 237 -3.16 6.42 29.42
C GLU A 237 -2.55 6.61 30.81
N LEU A 238 -1.47 5.90 31.10
CA LEU A 238 -0.76 5.98 32.39
C LEU A 238 0.13 7.23 32.52
N LEU A 239 0.32 7.98 31.43
CA LEU A 239 1.13 9.20 31.40
C LEU A 239 0.25 10.44 31.53
N HIS A 240 0.82 11.46 32.18
CA HIS A 240 0.27 12.82 32.08
C HIS A 240 0.25 13.29 30.63
N SER A 241 -0.77 14.06 30.26
CA SER A 241 -1.03 14.46 28.88
C SER A 241 0.11 15.24 28.23
N ASP A 242 0.82 16.07 29.00
CA ASP A 242 1.98 16.84 28.58
C ASP A 242 3.23 15.99 28.28
N CYS A 243 3.30 14.77 28.81
CA CYS A 243 4.42 13.84 28.60
C CYS A 243 4.23 12.88 27.43
N ARG A 244 3.01 12.72 26.90
CA ARG A 244 2.67 11.68 25.90
C ARG A 244 3.40 11.87 24.59
N TYR A 245 3.40 13.10 24.06
CA TYR A 245 4.04 13.40 22.78
C TYR A 245 5.55 13.12 22.81
N GLU A 246 6.24 13.56 23.87
CA GLU A 246 7.68 13.33 24.03
C GLU A 246 8.00 11.83 24.17
N HIS A 247 7.16 11.09 24.90
CA HIS A 247 7.28 9.64 25.00
C HIS A 247 7.16 8.95 23.64
N LEU A 248 6.14 9.30 22.86
CA LEU A 248 5.89 8.72 21.52
C LEU A 248 7.01 9.10 20.53
N VAL A 249 7.55 10.32 20.61
CA VAL A 249 8.74 10.74 19.84
C VAL A 249 9.95 9.86 20.19
N ALA A 250 10.20 9.63 21.48
CA ALA A 250 11.31 8.80 21.93
C ALA A 250 11.16 7.35 21.45
N GLU A 251 9.93 6.81 21.49
CA GLU A 251 9.65 5.45 21.05
C GLU A 251 9.86 5.25 19.55
N VAL A 252 9.41 6.18 18.70
CA VAL A 252 9.69 6.14 17.25
C VAL A 252 11.19 6.16 16.97
N LYS A 253 11.92 7.06 17.62
CA LYS A 253 13.37 7.18 17.45
C LYS A 253 14.08 5.89 17.88
N LYS A 254 13.66 5.30 18.99
CA LYS A 254 14.18 4.04 19.49
C LYS A 254 13.94 2.91 18.49
N GLN A 255 12.70 2.70 18.05
CA GLN A 255 12.35 1.64 17.10
C GLN A 255 13.13 1.75 15.79
N LEU A 256 13.25 2.95 15.23
CA LEU A 256 14.04 3.18 14.01
C LEU A 256 15.52 2.88 14.26
N SER A 257 16.09 3.37 15.37
CA SER A 257 17.51 3.17 15.68
C SER A 257 17.86 1.71 15.95
N GLU A 258 16.98 0.96 16.63
CA GLU A 258 17.15 -0.48 16.89
C GLU A 258 17.12 -1.31 15.60
N GLN A 259 16.45 -0.82 14.55
CA GLN A 259 16.31 -1.51 13.26
C GLN A 259 17.26 -0.99 12.18
N ASP A 260 18.11 0.00 12.46
CA ASP A 260 18.96 0.65 11.45
C ASP A 260 19.84 -0.32 10.66
N ARG A 261 20.41 -1.29 11.37
CA ARG A 261 21.24 -2.33 10.74
C ARG A 261 20.40 -3.21 9.81
N THR A 262 19.27 -3.73 10.30
CA THR A 262 18.37 -4.59 9.53
C THR A 262 17.79 -3.88 8.31
N ILE A 263 17.47 -2.59 8.44
CA ILE A 263 17.01 -1.74 7.33
C ILE A 263 18.11 -1.64 6.27
N SER A 264 19.34 -1.32 6.69
CA SER A 264 20.48 -1.19 5.78
C SER A 264 20.83 -2.50 5.08
N GLU A 265 20.81 -3.62 5.81
CA GLU A 265 21.05 -4.96 5.26
C GLU A 265 19.96 -5.35 4.24
N SER A 266 18.68 -5.13 4.57
CA SER A 266 17.56 -5.38 3.67
C SER A 266 17.61 -4.51 2.40
N LEU A 267 17.94 -3.21 2.53
CA LEU A 267 18.12 -2.31 1.38
C LEU A 267 19.19 -2.84 0.42
N ASN A 268 20.35 -3.21 0.96
CA ASN A 268 21.45 -3.75 0.17
C ASN A 268 21.09 -5.08 -0.48
N GLN A 269 20.38 -5.95 0.24
CA GLN A 269 19.91 -7.23 -0.29
C GLN A 269 19.01 -7.03 -1.51
N ILE A 270 18.00 -6.15 -1.44
CA ILE A 270 17.12 -5.89 -2.60
C ILE A 270 17.89 -5.28 -3.77
N ILE A 271 18.82 -4.35 -3.51
CA ILE A 271 19.65 -3.76 -4.58
C ILE A 271 20.48 -4.84 -5.28
N GLN A 272 21.06 -5.79 -4.54
CA GLN A 272 21.84 -6.89 -5.10
C GLN A 272 20.99 -7.86 -5.94
N MET A 273 19.67 -7.95 -5.71
CA MET A 273 18.76 -8.72 -6.56
C MET A 273 18.56 -8.10 -7.95
N ILE A 274 19.05 -6.89 -8.19
CA ILE A 274 18.88 -6.10 -9.43
C ILE A 274 20.27 -5.82 -10.04
N PRO A 275 20.90 -6.83 -10.65
CA PRO A 275 22.27 -6.72 -11.15
C PRO A 275 22.40 -5.92 -12.46
N VAL A 276 21.29 -5.68 -13.16
CA VAL A 276 21.26 -4.99 -14.46
C VAL A 276 20.59 -3.62 -14.29
N ASP A 277 21.17 -2.61 -14.94
CA ASP A 277 20.55 -1.30 -15.07
C ASP A 277 19.49 -1.34 -16.18
N GLU A 278 18.25 -1.52 -15.76
CA GLU A 278 17.08 -1.56 -16.63
C GLU A 278 15.93 -0.73 -16.03
N PRO A 279 14.92 -0.33 -16.82
CA PRO A 279 13.88 0.60 -16.37
C PRO A 279 13.22 0.23 -15.04
N MET A 280 12.79 -1.03 -14.88
CA MET A 280 12.13 -1.51 -13.66
C MET A 280 13.10 -1.53 -12.47
N GLY A 281 14.29 -2.09 -12.66
CA GLY A 281 15.36 -2.07 -11.66
C GLY A 281 15.71 -0.66 -11.16
N ASN A 282 15.78 0.32 -12.07
CA ASN A 282 16.05 1.72 -11.73
C ASN A 282 14.91 2.35 -10.91
N PHE A 283 13.65 2.04 -11.22
CA PHE A 283 12.51 2.49 -10.43
C PHE A 283 12.48 1.86 -9.02
N ILE A 284 12.85 0.58 -8.87
CA ILE A 284 12.99 -0.06 -7.55
C ILE A 284 14.08 0.63 -6.74
N LYS A 285 15.28 0.84 -7.32
CA LYS A 285 16.39 1.56 -6.67
C LYS A 285 15.97 2.97 -6.22
N LEU A 286 15.23 3.69 -7.06
CA LEU A 286 14.67 4.99 -6.71
C LEU A 286 13.70 4.91 -5.52
N THR A 287 12.80 3.92 -5.52
CA THR A 287 11.85 3.71 -4.42
C THR A 287 12.57 3.40 -3.11
N LEU A 288 13.60 2.55 -3.13
CA LEU A 288 14.42 2.24 -1.95
C LEU A 288 15.15 3.49 -1.42
N ASN A 289 15.65 4.35 -2.32
CA ASN A 289 16.26 5.62 -1.92
C ASN A 289 15.23 6.56 -1.24
N ARG A 290 14.01 6.67 -1.79
CA ARG A 290 12.91 7.44 -1.16
C ARG A 290 12.58 6.89 0.22
N ILE A 291 12.46 5.57 0.36
CA ILE A 291 12.22 4.92 1.66
C ILE A 291 13.31 5.28 2.66
N SER A 292 14.59 5.12 2.28
CA SER A 292 15.72 5.44 3.13
C SER A 292 15.71 6.90 3.59
N ASN A 293 15.48 7.84 2.66
CA ASN A 293 15.41 9.26 2.96
C ASN A 293 14.24 9.61 3.90
N ASN A 294 13.07 9.01 3.67
CA ASN A 294 11.88 9.26 4.47
C ASN A 294 12.01 8.68 5.88
N LEU A 295 12.57 7.47 6.04
CA LEU A 295 12.86 6.89 7.35
C LEU A 295 13.88 7.73 8.13
N ASN A 296 14.94 8.20 7.47
CA ASN A 296 15.91 9.11 8.07
C ASN A 296 15.30 10.46 8.48
N TYR A 297 14.39 10.99 7.65
CA TYR A 297 13.64 12.19 8.01
C TYR A 297 12.73 11.94 9.21
N ARG A 298 12.06 10.78 9.28
CA ARG A 298 11.20 10.41 10.42
C ARG A 298 11.96 10.31 11.74
N LYS A 299 13.23 9.87 11.74
CA LYS A 299 14.07 9.92 12.96
C LYS A 299 14.19 11.33 13.53
N GLN A 300 14.17 12.36 12.67
CA GLN A 300 14.25 13.75 13.08
C GLN A 300 12.86 14.33 13.41
N LYS A 301 11.85 13.93 12.64
CA LYS A 301 10.46 14.39 12.74
C LYS A 301 9.50 13.19 12.73
N PRO A 302 9.28 12.51 13.88
CA PRO A 302 8.49 11.27 13.94
C PRO A 302 7.07 11.32 13.37
N PHE A 303 6.41 12.47 13.51
CA PHE A 303 5.00 12.69 13.14
C PHE A 303 4.87 13.80 12.11
N PHE A 304 5.74 13.78 11.09
CA PHE A 304 5.83 14.85 10.11
C PHE A 304 4.59 15.00 9.22
N GLU A 305 3.68 14.04 9.23
CA GLU A 305 2.33 14.13 8.67
C GLU A 305 1.57 15.33 9.23
N LEU A 306 1.70 15.58 10.54
CA LEU A 306 1.07 16.73 11.20
C LEU A 306 1.69 18.05 10.74
N ASP A 307 2.99 18.06 10.47
CA ASP A 307 3.70 19.24 9.92
C ASP A 307 3.34 19.47 8.45
N ILE A 308 3.13 18.41 7.67
CA ILE A 308 2.60 18.48 6.30
C ILE A 308 1.22 19.15 6.30
N ILE A 309 0.30 18.71 7.17
CA ILE A 309 -1.04 19.31 7.26
C ILE A 309 -0.93 20.80 7.55
N LYS A 310 -0.14 21.21 8.54
CA LYS A 310 0.09 22.64 8.84
C LYS A 310 0.55 23.39 7.58
N LYS A 311 1.56 22.87 6.87
CA LYS A 311 2.09 23.50 5.65
C LYS A 311 1.03 23.63 4.55
N ILE A 312 0.34 22.55 4.19
CA ILE A 312 -0.60 22.56 3.05
C ILE A 312 -1.88 23.34 3.35
N THR A 313 -2.24 23.51 4.62
CA THR A 313 -3.38 24.35 5.02
C THR A 313 -3.10 25.85 4.91
N GLU A 314 -1.82 26.27 4.96
CA GLU A 314 -1.44 27.64 4.65
C GLU A 314 -1.66 27.95 3.16
N LYS A 315 -1.22 27.04 2.28
CA LYS A 315 -1.47 27.06 0.83
C LYS A 315 -1.46 25.65 0.27
N THR A 316 -2.56 25.23 -0.36
CA THR A 316 -2.71 23.87 -0.93
C THR A 316 -1.70 23.56 -2.03
N GLU A 317 -1.22 24.59 -2.74
CA GLU A 317 -0.15 24.49 -3.74
C GLU A 317 1.15 23.89 -3.18
N PHE A 318 1.40 24.03 -1.87
CA PHE A 318 2.55 23.41 -1.21
C PHE A 318 2.48 21.89 -1.19
N MET A 319 1.34 21.28 -1.53
CA MET A 319 1.26 19.84 -1.73
C MET A 319 2.21 19.36 -2.82
N ASN A 320 2.45 20.15 -3.88
CA ASN A 320 3.44 19.82 -4.91
C ASN A 320 4.85 19.72 -4.33
N GLU A 321 5.22 20.65 -3.44
CA GLU A 321 6.53 20.61 -2.76
C GLU A 321 6.63 19.42 -1.80
N VAL A 322 5.54 19.07 -1.13
CA VAL A 322 5.47 17.90 -0.24
C VAL A 322 5.67 16.61 -1.04
N ILE A 323 4.98 16.47 -2.17
CA ILE A 323 5.10 15.33 -3.09
C ILE A 323 6.50 15.27 -3.69
N GLN A 324 7.09 16.39 -4.08
CA GLN A 324 8.49 16.43 -4.55
C GLN A 324 9.48 16.00 -3.46
N LYS A 325 9.24 16.36 -2.21
CA LYS A 325 10.14 16.05 -1.10
C LYS A 325 10.07 14.58 -0.67
N PHE A 326 8.87 14.03 -0.53
CA PHE A 326 8.67 12.71 0.05
C PHE A 326 8.41 11.62 -0.99
N GLY A 327 8.04 12.00 -2.22
CA GLY A 327 7.73 11.12 -3.33
C GLY A 327 6.28 11.25 -3.80
N GLY A 328 6.05 10.73 -5.01
CA GLY A 328 4.73 10.65 -5.62
C GLY A 328 4.51 9.30 -6.31
N CYS A 329 3.24 8.89 -6.34
CA CYS A 329 2.73 7.69 -6.97
C CYS A 329 2.07 7.99 -8.34
N THR A 330 1.65 6.95 -9.06
CA THR A 330 0.84 7.14 -10.27
C THR A 330 -0.63 7.32 -9.88
N ILE A 331 -1.35 8.21 -10.57
CA ILE A 331 -2.80 8.42 -10.40
C ILE A 331 -3.52 7.84 -11.62
N ILE A 332 -4.62 7.12 -11.39
CA ILE A 332 -5.58 6.75 -12.44
C ILE A 332 -6.89 7.48 -12.15
N GLN A 333 -7.30 8.35 -13.07
CA GLN A 333 -8.63 8.94 -13.08
C GLN A 333 -9.57 8.04 -13.87
N VAL A 334 -10.53 7.44 -13.17
CA VAL A 334 -11.60 6.67 -13.79
C VAL A 334 -12.61 7.63 -14.41
N ARG A 335 -13.04 7.38 -15.65
CA ARG A 335 -14.04 8.21 -16.35
C ARG A 335 -15.31 7.43 -16.68
N HIS A 336 -16.37 8.14 -17.05
CA HIS A 336 -17.57 7.50 -17.62
C HIS A 336 -17.24 6.91 -18.99
N GLY A 337 -17.87 5.78 -19.34
CA GLY A 337 -17.63 5.06 -20.60
C GLY A 337 -17.61 3.55 -20.40
N ASP A 338 -17.48 2.81 -21.50
CA ASP A 338 -17.30 1.34 -21.46
C ASP A 338 -15.83 1.03 -21.13
N ASP A 339 -15.58 0.12 -20.18
CA ASP A 339 -14.25 -0.39 -19.84
C ASP A 339 -13.45 -0.87 -21.07
N ASN A 340 -14.14 -1.31 -22.12
CA ASN A 340 -13.55 -1.80 -23.35
C ASN A 340 -13.06 -0.69 -24.29
N GLU A 341 -13.45 0.56 -24.06
CA GLU A 341 -12.92 1.71 -24.80
C GLU A 341 -11.43 1.93 -24.43
N PRO A 342 -10.50 1.95 -25.41
CA PRO A 342 -9.11 2.28 -25.14
C PRO A 342 -8.97 3.69 -24.56
N GLN A 343 -8.09 3.86 -23.58
CA GLN A 343 -7.89 5.13 -22.87
C GLN A 343 -9.17 5.75 -22.30
N ARG A 344 -10.18 4.91 -21.98
CA ARG A 344 -11.37 5.36 -21.24
C ARG A 344 -10.95 6.05 -19.96
N ASP A 345 -9.98 5.50 -19.23
CA ASP A 345 -9.39 6.14 -18.05
C ASP A 345 -8.11 6.89 -18.42
N ILE A 346 -7.70 7.84 -17.58
CA ILE A 346 -6.46 8.59 -17.77
C ILE A 346 -5.48 8.26 -16.66
N MET A 347 -4.21 8.08 -17.02
CA MET A 347 -3.12 7.87 -16.08
C MET A 347 -2.24 9.12 -16.03
N TYR A 348 -1.97 9.61 -14.82
CA TYR A 348 -1.10 10.74 -14.54
C TYR A 348 0.07 10.31 -13.67
N ASP A 349 1.24 10.89 -13.92
CA ASP A 349 2.42 10.75 -13.08
C ASP A 349 2.77 12.13 -12.51
N PHE A 350 3.24 12.18 -11.25
CA PHE A 350 3.76 13.42 -10.70
C PHE A 350 5.05 13.84 -11.41
N CYS A 351 5.17 15.14 -11.66
CA CYS A 351 6.40 15.76 -12.17
C CYS A 351 7.43 15.87 -11.05
N LEU A 352 8.28 14.85 -10.91
CA LEU A 352 9.35 14.79 -9.92
C LEU A 352 10.72 14.98 -10.60
N PRO A 353 11.68 15.68 -9.99
CA PRO A 353 12.99 15.96 -10.61
C PRO A 353 13.75 14.69 -11.05
N GLU A 354 13.59 13.59 -10.31
CA GLU A 354 14.19 12.30 -10.61
C GLU A 354 13.44 11.46 -11.66
N ASN A 355 12.23 11.86 -12.06
CA ASN A 355 11.43 11.12 -13.03
C ASN A 355 11.89 11.44 -14.45
N ASN A 356 12.28 10.42 -15.19
CA ASN A 356 12.45 10.46 -16.64
C ASN A 356 11.60 9.35 -17.28
N ASP A 357 11.47 9.37 -18.61
CA ASP A 357 10.62 8.41 -19.33
C ASP A 357 10.96 6.96 -19.01
N SER A 358 12.25 6.63 -18.83
CA SER A 358 12.69 5.28 -18.45
C SER A 358 12.25 4.90 -17.03
N ILE A 359 12.36 5.80 -16.05
CA ILE A 359 11.93 5.56 -14.66
C ILE A 359 10.41 5.40 -14.61
N LEU A 360 9.70 6.28 -15.32
CA LEU A 360 8.24 6.21 -15.43
C LEU A 360 7.83 4.89 -16.09
N PHE A 361 8.46 4.49 -17.20
CA PHE A 361 8.21 3.18 -17.82
C PHE A 361 8.46 2.02 -16.85
N GLY A 362 9.56 2.10 -16.09
CA GLY A 362 9.92 1.15 -15.05
C GLY A 362 8.88 0.97 -13.95
N SER A 363 8.19 2.04 -13.54
CA SER A 363 7.11 1.94 -12.55
C SER A 363 5.92 1.14 -13.08
N LYS A 364 5.62 1.26 -14.39
CA LYS A 364 4.51 0.54 -15.03
C LYS A 364 4.88 -0.92 -15.23
N MET A 365 6.14 -1.19 -15.57
CA MET A 365 6.69 -2.54 -15.61
C MET A 365 6.59 -3.23 -14.24
N LEU A 366 7.02 -2.57 -13.16
CA LEU A 366 6.99 -3.14 -11.81
C LEU A 366 5.58 -3.59 -11.42
N ARG A 367 4.57 -2.74 -11.70
CA ARG A 367 3.17 -3.09 -11.46
C ARG A 367 2.69 -4.28 -12.28
N ALA A 368 2.98 -4.29 -13.58
CA ALA A 368 2.61 -5.43 -14.42
C ALA A 368 3.33 -6.71 -14.00
N CYS A 369 4.56 -6.60 -13.53
CA CYS A 369 5.36 -7.69 -12.99
C CYS A 369 4.73 -8.26 -11.72
N PHE A 370 4.41 -7.42 -10.73
CA PHE A 370 3.74 -7.88 -9.51
C PHE A 370 2.37 -8.51 -9.82
N HIS A 371 1.59 -7.93 -10.72
CA HIS A 371 0.36 -8.57 -11.18
C HIS A 371 0.66 -9.96 -11.78
N PHE A 372 1.64 -10.07 -12.68
CA PHE A 372 2.02 -11.32 -13.32
C PHE A 372 2.47 -12.39 -12.33
N ILE A 373 3.31 -12.08 -11.34
CA ILE A 373 3.74 -13.09 -10.36
C ILE A 373 2.58 -13.50 -9.44
N PHE A 374 1.74 -12.56 -9.00
CA PHE A 374 0.66 -12.86 -8.05
C PHE A 374 -0.46 -13.73 -8.65
N ILE A 375 -0.70 -13.66 -9.96
CA ILE A 375 -1.67 -14.58 -10.59
C ILE A 375 -1.15 -16.04 -10.69
N HIS A 376 0.17 -16.26 -10.53
CA HIS A 376 0.76 -17.61 -10.51
C HIS A 376 0.91 -18.16 -9.09
N PHE A 377 1.08 -17.30 -8.07
CA PHE A 377 1.26 -17.76 -6.70
C PHE A 377 -0.03 -18.34 -6.10
N LYS A 378 0.10 -19.50 -5.45
CA LYS A 378 -0.90 -20.03 -4.51
C LYS A 378 -0.55 -19.62 -3.09
N PHE A 379 -1.56 -19.57 -2.21
CA PHE A 379 -1.33 -19.38 -0.77
C PHE A 379 -0.52 -20.50 -0.11
N SER A 380 -0.39 -21.67 -0.76
CA SER A 380 0.54 -22.74 -0.34
C SER A 380 2.02 -22.39 -0.58
N GLY A 381 2.33 -21.27 -1.24
CA GLY A 381 3.67 -20.89 -1.67
C GLY A 381 4.10 -21.49 -3.02
N GLU A 382 3.32 -22.43 -3.54
CA GLU A 382 3.53 -23.02 -4.86
C GLU A 382 3.30 -22.01 -5.98
N ILE A 383 4.00 -22.22 -7.09
CA ILE A 383 3.89 -21.42 -8.30
C ILE A 383 3.20 -22.27 -9.37
N ILE A 384 2.07 -21.79 -9.86
CA ILE A 384 1.32 -22.39 -10.98
C ILE A 384 2.09 -22.14 -12.27
N LYS A 385 1.99 -23.04 -13.25
CA LYS A 385 2.58 -22.82 -14.59
C LYS A 385 1.76 -21.82 -15.39
N THR A 386 2.41 -21.09 -16.31
CA THR A 386 1.67 -20.19 -17.21
C THR A 386 0.65 -20.93 -18.10
N GLU A 387 0.93 -22.18 -18.48
CA GLU A 387 0.00 -23.03 -19.26
C GLU A 387 -1.25 -23.45 -18.48
N GLU A 388 -1.18 -23.47 -17.14
CA GLU A 388 -2.26 -23.85 -16.24
C GLU A 388 -3.08 -22.64 -15.75
N LEU A 389 -2.68 -21.42 -16.12
CA LEU A 389 -3.44 -20.22 -15.76
C LEU A 389 -4.79 -20.17 -16.48
N ASN A 390 -5.85 -19.98 -15.69
CA ASN A 390 -7.20 -19.82 -16.21
C ASN A 390 -7.36 -18.48 -16.94
N ILE A 391 -7.99 -18.50 -18.12
CA ILE A 391 -8.47 -17.29 -18.79
C ILE A 391 -9.63 -16.74 -17.97
N SER A 392 -9.49 -15.54 -17.42
CA SER A 392 -10.50 -14.96 -16.53
C SER A 392 -10.43 -13.45 -16.50
N PRO A 393 -11.58 -12.74 -16.47
CA PRO A 393 -11.63 -11.30 -16.23
C PRO A 393 -10.97 -10.84 -14.92
N ARG A 394 -10.74 -11.77 -13.97
CA ARG A 394 -9.99 -11.48 -12.73
C ARG A 394 -8.50 -11.20 -12.97
N ASN A 395 -7.97 -11.65 -14.10
CA ASN A 395 -6.58 -11.45 -14.48
C ASN A 395 -6.38 -10.24 -15.41
N LYS A 396 -7.37 -9.34 -15.48
CA LYS A 396 -7.35 -8.16 -16.35
C LYS A 396 -6.06 -7.36 -16.16
N CYS A 397 -5.44 -6.98 -17.27
CA CYS A 397 -4.23 -6.14 -17.27
C CYS A 397 -4.44 -4.89 -16.38
N PRO A 398 -3.49 -4.56 -15.48
CA PRO A 398 -3.61 -3.40 -14.60
C PRO A 398 -3.75 -2.06 -15.32
N PHE A 399 -3.40 -2.01 -16.61
CA PHE A 399 -3.47 -0.83 -17.46
C PHE A 399 -4.59 -0.90 -18.51
N TYR A 400 -5.50 -1.88 -18.42
CA TYR A 400 -6.49 -2.17 -19.46
C TYR A 400 -7.27 -0.93 -19.92
N THR A 401 -7.68 -0.07 -19.00
CA THR A 401 -8.55 1.07 -19.30
C THR A 401 -7.78 2.35 -19.65
N VAL A 402 -6.47 2.42 -19.35
CA VAL A 402 -5.61 3.60 -19.58
C VAL A 402 -4.66 3.42 -20.78
N CYS A 403 -4.43 2.18 -21.21
CA CYS A 403 -3.40 1.86 -22.20
C CYS A 403 -3.83 2.25 -23.62
N CYS A 404 -2.91 2.89 -24.36
CA CYS A 404 -3.06 3.29 -25.76
C CYS A 404 -2.34 2.36 -26.75
N ALA A 405 -1.65 1.32 -26.28
CA ALA A 405 -0.86 0.44 -27.14
C ALA A 405 -1.74 -0.30 -28.16
N SER A 406 -1.20 -0.54 -29.35
CA SER A 406 -1.90 -1.23 -30.45
C SER A 406 -2.45 -2.59 -30.04
N ILE A 407 -1.73 -3.32 -29.20
CA ILE A 407 -2.18 -4.61 -28.66
C ILE A 407 -3.48 -4.49 -27.86
N ARG A 408 -3.68 -3.39 -27.12
CA ARG A 408 -4.92 -3.16 -26.35
C ARG A 408 -6.11 -2.90 -27.28
N ALA A 409 -5.89 -2.19 -28.38
CA ALA A 409 -6.94 -1.90 -29.36
C ALA A 409 -7.28 -3.15 -30.19
N ASN A 410 -6.26 -3.90 -30.62
CA ASN A 410 -6.42 -5.01 -31.58
C ASN A 410 -6.68 -6.37 -30.90
N ASN A 411 -6.31 -6.52 -29.62
CA ASN A 411 -6.39 -7.79 -28.87
C ASN A 411 -6.94 -7.54 -27.45
N SER A 412 -8.07 -6.84 -27.34
CA SER A 412 -8.67 -6.46 -26.05
C SER A 412 -8.94 -7.66 -25.15
N ASN A 413 -9.40 -8.78 -25.69
CA ASN A 413 -9.63 -10.04 -24.96
C ASN A 413 -8.36 -10.58 -24.30
N ILE A 414 -7.19 -10.49 -24.97
CA ILE A 414 -5.91 -10.87 -24.37
C ILE A 414 -5.64 -10.00 -23.15
N CYS A 415 -5.74 -8.67 -23.29
CA CYS A 415 -5.51 -7.76 -22.17
C CYS A 415 -6.56 -7.89 -21.05
N ALA A 416 -7.79 -8.28 -21.37
CA ALA A 416 -8.90 -8.37 -20.43
C ALA A 416 -8.87 -9.64 -19.56
N GLU A 417 -8.35 -10.75 -20.08
CA GLU A 417 -8.51 -12.06 -19.44
C GLU A 417 -7.24 -12.91 -19.38
N SER A 418 -6.23 -12.60 -20.20
CA SER A 418 -4.99 -13.40 -20.30
C SER A 418 -3.78 -12.55 -20.72
N PRO A 419 -3.45 -11.47 -20.00
CA PRO A 419 -2.48 -10.46 -20.44
C PRO A 419 -1.07 -11.01 -20.67
N TRP A 420 -0.71 -12.14 -20.08
CA TRP A 420 0.56 -12.82 -20.34
C TRP A 420 0.72 -13.30 -21.78
N LYS A 421 -0.38 -13.57 -22.50
CA LYS A 421 -0.35 -13.93 -23.93
C LYS A 421 0.07 -12.76 -24.84
N SER A 422 0.23 -11.54 -24.28
CA SER A 422 0.80 -10.42 -25.02
C SER A 422 2.24 -10.65 -25.52
N MET A 423 2.95 -11.59 -24.90
CA MET A 423 4.28 -12.03 -25.34
C MET A 423 4.28 -12.68 -26.72
N SER A 424 3.21 -13.39 -27.07
CA SER A 424 3.09 -14.12 -28.35
C SER A 424 2.60 -13.25 -29.50
N ILE A 425 2.34 -11.97 -29.26
CA ILE A 425 1.83 -11.03 -30.28
C ILE A 425 2.99 -10.29 -30.93
N ASN A 426 3.07 -10.36 -32.27
CA ASN A 426 3.99 -9.56 -33.07
C ASN A 426 3.70 -8.06 -32.87
N ASN A 427 4.73 -7.23 -32.75
CA ASN A 427 4.64 -5.79 -32.44
C ASN A 427 4.09 -5.45 -31.05
N ASN A 428 4.57 -6.16 -30.00
CA ASN A 428 4.29 -5.80 -28.61
C ASN A 428 5.17 -4.67 -28.05
N GLU A 429 5.84 -3.91 -28.92
CA GLU A 429 6.61 -2.73 -28.55
C GLU A 429 5.74 -1.71 -27.80
N GLY A 430 6.23 -1.21 -26.67
CA GLY A 430 5.48 -0.30 -25.79
C GLY A 430 4.44 -0.97 -24.87
N CYS A 431 4.23 -2.30 -24.95
CA CYS A 431 3.39 -3.01 -23.99
C CYS A 431 4.10 -3.16 -22.63
N TYR A 432 3.64 -2.43 -21.62
CA TYR A 432 4.19 -2.53 -20.25
C TYR A 432 4.16 -3.96 -19.71
N TYR A 433 3.11 -4.73 -20.03
CA TYR A 433 2.95 -6.09 -19.52
C TYR A 433 3.94 -7.06 -20.15
N ALA A 434 4.14 -6.98 -21.47
CA ALA A 434 5.12 -7.80 -22.17
C ALA A 434 6.55 -7.44 -21.73
N ALA A 435 6.86 -6.15 -21.59
CA ALA A 435 8.15 -5.69 -21.06
C ALA A 435 8.40 -6.21 -19.63
N ALA A 436 7.38 -6.19 -18.77
CA ALA A 436 7.48 -6.70 -17.40
C ALA A 436 7.77 -8.20 -17.33
N ILE A 437 7.15 -9.02 -18.19
CA ILE A 437 7.44 -10.46 -18.24
C ILE A 437 8.90 -10.69 -18.66
N LYS A 438 9.37 -10.01 -19.71
CA LYS A 438 10.77 -10.10 -20.16
C LYS A 438 11.75 -9.74 -19.05
N ALA A 439 11.47 -8.68 -18.29
CA ALA A 439 12.29 -8.25 -17.15
C ALA A 439 12.22 -9.20 -15.94
N THR A 440 11.26 -10.12 -15.92
CA THR A 440 11.13 -11.14 -14.87
C THR A 440 11.97 -12.39 -15.18
N ASN A 441 12.46 -12.57 -16.40
CA ASN A 441 13.37 -13.67 -16.68
C ASN A 441 14.67 -13.52 -15.86
N PRO A 442 15.33 -14.64 -15.52
CA PRO A 442 16.65 -14.60 -14.92
C PRO A 442 17.60 -13.74 -15.77
N PRO A 443 18.43 -12.89 -15.15
CA PRO A 443 19.43 -12.13 -15.88
C PRO A 443 20.38 -13.11 -16.59
N VAL A 444 20.68 -12.86 -17.86
CA VAL A 444 21.76 -13.56 -18.56
C VAL A 444 23.06 -13.10 -17.91
N LEU A 445 23.64 -13.95 -17.06
CA LEU A 445 24.96 -13.67 -16.47
C LEU A 445 25.97 -13.63 -17.63
N PRO A 446 26.75 -12.54 -17.78
CA PRO A 446 27.83 -12.52 -18.76
C PRO A 446 28.83 -13.64 -18.42
N ASP A 447 29.18 -14.44 -19.43
CA ASP A 447 30.17 -15.52 -19.36
C ASP A 447 31.53 -15.09 -18.80
#